data_AF-A0A843E1C3-F1
#
_entry.id   AF-A0A843E1C3-F1
#
_cell.length_a   1.000
_cell.length_b   1.000
_cell.length_c   1.000
_cell.angle_alpha   90.00
_cell.angle_beta   90.00
_cell.angle_gamma   90.00
#
_symmetry.space_group_name_H-M   'P 1'
#
loop_
_entity.id
_entity.type
_entity.pdbx_description
1 polymer ?
#
loop_
_entity_poly.entity_id
_entity_poly.type
_entity_poly.pdbx_seq_one_letter_code
_entity_poly.pdbx_strand_id
1 'polypeptide(L)'
;MAKEIDYPEALTSQLKPDDEIVKFLPLGGKGRKARGFIAITEQRIIFKAISRDKGKKKSTEEALNVPLSKVASILVKHEVEKKGLLSKEHTYTLEVNVQGAVYGLILENEPAALDAANEFVRTFLECSE
;
A
#
# COMPACT_ATOMS: atom_id res chain seq x y z
N MET A 1 -2.01 -0.25 26.07
CA MET A 1 -1.40 1.00 25.61
C MET A 1 -1.27 0.92 24.10
N ALA A 2 -2.07 1.67 23.35
CA ALA A 2 -1.88 1.76 21.89
C ALA A 2 -0.54 2.44 21.63
N LYS A 3 0.32 1.84 20.82
CA LYS A 3 1.50 2.54 20.32
C LYS A 3 0.99 3.71 19.48
N GLU A 4 1.37 4.92 19.84
CA GLU A 4 1.13 6.10 19.02
C GLU A 4 1.91 5.91 17.71
N ILE A 5 1.18 5.68 16.62
CA ILE A 5 1.78 5.53 15.29
C ILE A 5 1.98 6.94 14.73
N ASP A 6 3.24 7.33 14.52
CA ASP A 6 3.55 8.57 13.82
C ASP A 6 3.28 8.39 12.31
N TYR A 7 2.18 8.98 11.85
CA TYR A 7 1.78 8.90 10.45
C TYR A 7 2.56 9.91 9.60
N PRO A 8 2.90 9.57 8.34
CA PRO A 8 3.54 10.53 7.43
C PRO A 8 2.70 11.80 7.26
N GLU A 9 3.35 12.97 7.17
CA GLU A 9 2.67 14.27 6.94
C GLU A 9 1.78 14.26 5.67
N ALA A 10 2.21 13.52 4.64
CA ALA A 10 1.45 13.36 3.40
C ALA A 10 0.15 12.54 3.58
N LEU A 11 0.03 11.75 4.65
CA LEU A 11 -1.21 11.10 5.08
C LEU A 11 -2.03 12.05 5.95
N THR A 12 -1.42 12.65 6.98
CA THR A 12 -2.16 13.49 7.93
C THR A 12 -2.79 14.72 7.29
N SER A 13 -2.13 15.31 6.29
CA SER A 13 -2.68 16.43 5.49
C SER A 13 -3.88 16.07 4.61
N GLN A 14 -4.18 14.77 4.44
CA GLN A 14 -5.34 14.28 3.68
C GLN A 14 -6.47 13.75 4.56
N LEU A 15 -6.23 13.64 5.87
CA LEU A 15 -7.25 13.25 6.84
C LEU A 15 -8.20 14.42 7.07
N LYS A 16 -9.50 14.13 7.08
CA LYS A 16 -10.50 15.03 7.64
C LYS A 16 -10.46 14.95 9.17
N PRO A 17 -11.00 15.95 9.88
CA PRO A 17 -11.02 15.96 11.34
C PRO A 17 -11.60 14.69 11.97
N ASP A 18 -12.60 14.08 11.31
CA ASP A 18 -13.29 12.88 11.80
C ASP A 18 -12.80 11.58 11.14
N ASP A 19 -11.73 11.62 10.33
CA ASP A 19 -11.19 10.40 9.74
C ASP A 19 -10.38 9.62 10.79
N GLU A 20 -10.88 8.46 11.21
CA GLU A 20 -10.12 7.50 12.00
C GLU A 20 -9.39 6.50 11.09
N ILE A 21 -8.08 6.35 11.27
CA ILE A 21 -7.29 5.35 10.53
C ILE A 21 -7.50 3.99 11.18
N VAL A 22 -8.15 3.08 10.43
CA VAL A 22 -8.41 1.69 10.83
C VAL A 22 -7.17 0.83 10.59
N LYS A 23 -6.53 1.01 9.43
CA LYS A 23 -5.32 0.25 9.07
C LYS A 23 -4.36 1.12 8.27
N PHE A 24 -3.07 0.95 8.56
CA PHE A 24 -1.99 1.63 7.88
C PHE A 24 -0.92 0.64 7.46
N LEU A 25 -0.49 0.72 6.20
CA LEU A 25 0.59 -0.06 5.64
C LEU A 25 1.62 0.90 4.99
N PRO A 26 2.80 1.09 5.61
CA PRO A 26 3.87 1.86 5.00
C PRO A 26 4.49 1.11 3.81
N LEU A 27 4.89 1.84 2.78
CA LEU A 27 5.56 1.27 1.60
C LEU A 27 7.04 1.66 1.59
N GLY A 28 7.93 0.67 1.67
CA GLY A 28 9.38 0.85 1.69
C GLY A 28 10.01 0.58 3.05
N GLY A 29 11.21 0.01 3.00
CA GLY A 29 11.84 -0.77 4.06
C GLY A 29 12.41 -0.01 5.24
N LYS A 30 12.80 -0.82 6.24
CA LYS A 30 13.44 -0.36 7.48
C LYS A 30 14.56 0.64 7.19
N GLY A 31 14.40 1.86 7.71
CA GLY A 31 15.46 2.86 7.78
C GLY A 31 15.66 3.75 6.54
N ARG A 32 14.82 3.65 5.50
CA ARG A 32 14.76 4.65 4.43
C ARG A 32 13.34 5.16 4.31
N LYS A 33 13.17 6.49 4.30
CA LYS A 33 11.90 7.21 4.12
C LYS A 33 10.92 6.36 3.30
N ALA A 34 9.82 5.91 3.92
CA ALA A 34 8.77 5.18 3.24
C ALA A 34 8.47 5.92 1.93
N ARG A 35 8.62 5.23 0.79
CA ARG A 35 8.40 5.80 -0.53
C ARG A 35 6.92 5.86 -0.88
N GLY A 36 6.06 5.51 0.07
CA GLY A 36 4.64 5.58 -0.03
C GLY A 36 3.97 5.05 1.22
N PHE A 37 2.64 5.00 1.18
CA PHE A 37 1.81 4.33 2.15
C PHE A 37 0.46 4.01 1.51
N ILE A 38 -0.28 3.12 2.15
CA ILE A 38 -1.70 2.98 1.97
C ILE A 38 -2.38 2.89 3.34
N ALA A 39 -3.50 3.57 3.49
CA ALA A 39 -4.27 3.65 4.72
C ALA A 39 -5.76 3.42 4.41
N ILE A 40 -6.43 2.72 5.32
CA ILE A 40 -7.88 2.57 5.37
C ILE A 40 -8.37 3.46 6.51
N THR A 41 -9.33 4.32 6.20
CA THR A 41 -10.21 4.91 7.20
C THR A 41 -11.58 4.24 7.12
N GLU A 42 -12.48 4.54 8.03
CA GLU A 42 -13.86 4.03 7.99
C GLU A 42 -14.61 4.37 6.69
N GLN A 43 -14.17 5.38 5.94
CA GLN A 43 -14.90 5.88 4.77
C GLN A 43 -14.12 5.78 3.46
N ARG A 44 -12.78 5.68 3.51
CA ARG A 44 -11.94 5.80 2.32
C ARG A 44 -10.61 5.09 2.42
N ILE A 45 -10.01 4.91 1.25
CA ILE A 45 -8.60 4.55 1.11
C ILE A 45 -7.82 5.80 0.74
N ILE A 46 -6.72 6.02 1.46
CA ILE A 46 -5.72 7.03 1.14
C ILE A 46 -4.44 6.32 0.77
N PHE A 47 -3.93 6.62 -0.41
CA PHE A 47 -2.80 5.95 -1.02
C PHE A 47 -1.82 6.99 -1.53
N LYS A 48 -0.52 6.71 -1.37
CA LYS A 48 0.55 7.44 -2.02
C LYS A 48 1.69 6.49 -2.34
N ALA A 49 2.17 6.50 -3.57
CA ALA A 49 3.34 5.72 -3.98
C ALA A 49 4.28 6.57 -4.84
N ILE A 50 5.58 6.46 -4.59
CA ILE A 50 6.63 7.10 -5.37
C ILE A 50 7.43 6.00 -6.05
N SER A 51 7.16 5.79 -7.34
CA SER A 51 7.97 4.90 -8.17
C SER A 51 9.19 5.63 -8.71
N ARG A 52 10.34 4.94 -8.68
CA ARG A 52 11.54 5.35 -9.43
C ARG A 52 11.73 4.36 -10.57
N ASP A 53 11.29 4.73 -11.76
CA ASP A 53 11.58 3.97 -12.97
C ASP A 53 13.10 3.88 -13.16
N LYS A 54 13.64 2.66 -13.25
CA LYS A 54 15.05 2.43 -13.58
C LYS A 54 15.35 3.10 -14.93
N GLY A 55 16.23 4.11 -14.91
CA GLY A 55 16.65 4.85 -16.11
C GLY A 55 15.97 6.20 -16.32
N LYS A 56 14.92 6.55 -15.56
CA LYS A 56 14.35 7.91 -15.59
C LYS A 56 14.90 8.75 -14.45
N LYS A 57 15.31 9.99 -14.75
CA LYS A 57 15.74 10.97 -13.74
C LYS A 57 14.59 11.48 -12.86
N LYS A 58 13.33 11.32 -13.30
CA LYS A 58 12.12 11.76 -12.58
C LYS A 58 11.42 10.56 -11.96
N SER A 59 11.03 10.69 -10.70
CA SER A 59 10.11 9.77 -10.03
C SER A 59 8.68 10.05 -10.48
N THR A 60 7.88 9.00 -10.59
CA THR A 60 6.43 9.10 -10.76
C THR A 60 5.79 9.03 -9.38
N GLU A 61 4.98 10.02 -9.05
CA GLU A 61 4.17 10.04 -7.83
C GLU A 61 2.73 9.72 -8.20
N GLU A 62 2.18 8.72 -7.54
CA GLU A 62 0.77 8.36 -7.64
C GLU A 62 0.13 8.57 -6.27
N ALA A 63 -1.01 9.24 -6.24
CA ALA A 63 -1.76 9.48 -5.02
C ALA A 63 -3.24 9.21 -5.30
N LEU A 64 -3.90 8.55 -4.35
CA LEU A 64 -5.32 8.26 -4.38
C LEU A 64 -5.94 8.64 -3.05
N ASN A 65 -7.15 9.20 -3.12
CA ASN A 65 -7.99 9.46 -1.97
C ASN A 65 -9.43 9.17 -2.40
N VAL A 66 -9.89 7.95 -2.13
CA VAL A 66 -11.12 7.42 -2.74
C VAL A 66 -12.04 6.79 -1.69
N PRO A 67 -13.36 7.07 -1.74
CA PRO A 67 -14.32 6.39 -0.89
C PRO A 67 -14.25 4.87 -1.03
N LEU A 68 -14.45 4.13 0.07
CA LEU A 68 -14.45 2.66 0.06
C LEU A 68 -15.45 2.10 -0.97
N SER A 69 -16.61 2.75 -1.14
CA SER A 69 -17.63 2.37 -2.13
C SER A 69 -17.17 2.43 -3.59
N LYS A 70 -16.03 3.07 -3.89
CA LYS A 70 -15.43 3.10 -5.23
C LYS A 70 -14.32 2.06 -5.41
N VAL A 71 -13.87 1.43 -4.33
CA VAL A 71 -12.83 0.40 -4.33
C VAL A 71 -13.52 -0.93 -4.60
N ALA A 72 -13.26 -1.50 -5.77
CA ALA A 72 -13.86 -2.77 -6.19
C ALA A 72 -13.21 -3.96 -5.48
N SER A 73 -11.89 -3.92 -5.26
CA SER A 73 -11.14 -4.97 -4.57
C SER A 73 -9.75 -4.53 -4.15
N ILE A 74 -9.19 -5.16 -3.13
CA ILE A 74 -7.76 -5.14 -2.83
C ILE A 74 -7.26 -6.58 -2.76
N LEU A 75 -6.14 -6.89 -3.39
CA LEU A 75 -5.57 -8.24 -3.41
C LEU A 75 -4.04 -8.23 -3.37
N VAL A 76 -3.45 -9.29 -2.82
CA VAL A 76 -2.00 -9.52 -2.89
C VAL A 76 -1.71 -10.47 -4.04
N LYS A 77 -0.93 -10.00 -5.02
CA LYS A 77 -0.41 -10.80 -6.12
C LYS A 77 1.00 -11.26 -5.78
N HIS A 78 1.30 -12.54 -6.02
CA HIS A 78 2.64 -13.10 -5.87
C HIS A 78 3.21 -13.50 -7.24
N GLU A 79 4.36 -12.93 -7.57
CA GLU A 79 5.12 -13.28 -8.77
C GLU A 79 6.47 -13.86 -8.37
N VAL A 80 6.96 -14.82 -9.15
CA VAL A 80 8.28 -15.44 -8.98
C VAL A 80 9.02 -15.32 -10.30
N GLU A 81 10.02 -14.45 -10.34
CA GLU A 81 10.88 -14.26 -11.50
C GLU A 81 12.15 -15.10 -11.33
N LYS A 82 12.56 -15.83 -12.38
CA LYS A 82 13.85 -16.56 -12.38
C LYS A 82 14.97 -15.59 -12.74
N LYS A 83 15.92 -15.40 -11.82
CA LYS A 83 17.19 -14.73 -12.11
C LYS A 83 18.32 -15.76 -12.21
N GLY A 84 18.69 -16.11 -13.43
CA GLY A 84 19.74 -17.11 -13.68
C GLY A 84 19.37 -18.54 -13.27
N LEU A 85 20.37 -19.43 -13.19
CA LEU A 85 20.14 -20.87 -13.04
C LEU A 85 19.60 -21.30 -11.66
N LEU A 86 19.86 -20.53 -10.59
CA LEU A 86 19.59 -20.95 -9.21
C LEU A 86 18.86 -19.92 -8.34
N SER A 87 18.69 -18.68 -8.78
CA SER A 87 18.01 -17.66 -7.97
C SER A 87 16.59 -17.39 -8.47
N LYS A 88 15.66 -17.33 -7.51
CA LYS A 88 14.28 -16.91 -7.72
C LYS A 88 14.10 -15.60 -6.95
N GLU A 89 13.61 -14.59 -7.63
CA GLU A 89 13.16 -13.36 -6.99
C GLU A 89 11.66 -13.47 -6.79
N HIS A 90 11.23 -13.41 -5.54
CA HIS A 90 9.83 -13.32 -5.20
C HIS A 90 9.44 -11.84 -5.29
N THR A 91 8.23 -11.52 -5.71
CA THR A 91 7.73 -10.15 -5.69
C THR A 91 6.28 -10.23 -5.30
N TYR A 92 5.93 -9.53 -4.22
CA TYR A 92 4.55 -9.40 -3.79
C TYR A 92 4.06 -8.01 -4.17
N THR A 93 2.87 -7.92 -4.72
CA THR A 93 2.25 -6.66 -5.11
C THR A 93 0.89 -6.56 -4.46
N LEU A 94 0.62 -5.51 -3.69
CA LEU A 94 -0.72 -5.18 -3.24
C LEU A 94 -1.42 -4.37 -4.35
N GLU A 95 -2.41 -4.94 -4.99
CA GLU A 95 -3.19 -4.31 -6.06
C GLU A 95 -4.51 -3.79 -5.52
N VAL A 96 -4.79 -2.51 -5.78
CA VAL A 96 -6.03 -1.82 -5.41
C VAL A 96 -6.80 -1.52 -6.70
N ASN A 97 -7.98 -2.10 -6.85
CA ASN A 97 -8.86 -1.85 -7.99
C ASN A 97 -9.89 -0.78 -7.63
N VAL A 98 -9.89 0.32 -8.36
CA VAL A 98 -10.81 1.44 -8.15
C VAL A 98 -11.49 1.75 -9.48
N GLN A 99 -12.80 1.48 -9.55
CA GLN A 99 -13.62 1.74 -10.74
C GLN A 99 -13.01 1.24 -12.08
N GLY A 100 -12.31 0.11 -12.06
CA GLY A 100 -11.69 -0.48 -13.26
C GLY A 100 -10.24 -0.05 -13.53
N ALA A 101 -9.67 0.86 -12.72
CA ALA A 101 -8.24 1.15 -12.72
C ALA A 101 -7.53 0.35 -11.61
N VAL A 102 -6.39 -0.25 -11.92
CA VAL A 102 -5.59 -1.04 -10.97
C VAL A 102 -4.34 -0.26 -10.58
N TYR A 103 -4.15 -0.07 -9.28
CA TYR A 103 -2.97 0.56 -8.68
C TYR A 103 -2.16 -0.50 -7.95
N GLY A 104 -0.92 -0.74 -8.38
CA GLY A 104 -0.05 -1.78 -7.85
C GLY A 104 1.02 -1.25 -6.91
N LEU A 105 1.21 -1.91 -5.78
CA LEU A 105 2.22 -1.60 -4.77
C LEU A 105 3.18 -2.75 -4.56
N ILE A 106 4.41 -2.61 -5.02
CA ILE A 106 5.45 -3.61 -4.75
C ILE A 106 5.76 -3.60 -3.24
N LEU A 107 5.47 -4.71 -2.60
CA LEU A 107 5.85 -5.03 -1.24
C LEU A 107 7.28 -5.56 -1.26
N GLU A 108 8.09 -5.13 -0.30
CA GLU A 108 9.47 -5.63 -0.20
C GLU A 108 9.48 -7.14 0.04
N ASN A 109 10.61 -7.77 -0.27
CA ASN A 109 10.78 -9.21 -0.30
C ASN A 109 10.96 -9.83 1.11
N GLU A 110 10.13 -9.41 2.06
CA GLU A 110 10.14 -9.88 3.45
C GLU A 110 8.81 -10.56 3.80
N PRO A 111 8.82 -11.74 4.46
CA PRO A 111 7.60 -12.42 4.91
C PRO A 111 6.67 -11.52 5.76
N ALA A 112 7.24 -10.64 6.58
CA ALA A 112 6.48 -9.69 7.38
C ALA A 112 5.67 -8.68 6.53
N ALA A 113 6.15 -8.33 5.34
CA ALA A 113 5.43 -7.45 4.42
C ALA A 113 4.22 -8.17 3.80
N LEU A 114 4.34 -9.47 3.52
CA LEU A 114 3.24 -10.30 3.06
C LEU A 114 2.15 -10.44 4.13
N ASP A 115 2.55 -10.74 5.38
CA ASP A 115 1.59 -10.86 6.49
C ASP A 115 0.85 -9.54 6.74
N ALA A 116 1.58 -8.42 6.76
CA ALA A 116 0.98 -7.10 6.93
C ALA A 116 0.04 -6.72 5.78
N ALA A 117 0.36 -7.11 4.54
CA ALA A 117 -0.49 -6.87 3.39
C ALA A 117 -1.75 -7.75 3.40
N ASN A 118 -1.64 -9.02 3.80
CA ASN A 118 -2.80 -9.91 3.96
C ASN A 118 -3.73 -9.42 5.07
N GLU A 119 -3.18 -8.96 6.19
CA GLU A 119 -3.96 -8.34 7.26
C GLU A 119 -4.65 -7.06 6.76
N PHE A 120 -3.94 -6.24 5.97
CA PHE A 120 -4.52 -5.04 5.35
C PHE A 120 -5.71 -5.37 4.45
N VAL A 121 -5.60 -6.40 3.60
CA VAL A 121 -6.71 -6.87 2.75
C VAL A 121 -7.89 -7.34 3.60
N ARG A 122 -7.64 -8.11 4.67
CA ARG A 122 -8.71 -8.57 5.56
C ARG A 122 -9.46 -7.39 6.19
N THR A 123 -8.74 -6.41 6.73
CA THR A 123 -9.37 -5.22 7.32
C THR A 123 -10.17 -4.42 6.28
N PHE A 124 -9.69 -4.32 5.04
CA PHE A 124 -10.47 -3.69 3.96
C PHE A 124 -11.81 -4.40 3.74
N LEU A 125 -11.80 -5.74 3.67
CA LEU A 125 -13.02 -6.51 3.47
C LEU A 125 -14.01 -6.28 4.62
N GLU A 126 -13.53 -6.30 5.87
CA GLU A 126 -14.33 -6.02 7.07
C GLU A 126 -14.96 -4.61 7.07
N CYS A 127 -14.26 -3.61 6.53
CA CYS A 127 -14.79 -2.24 6.40
C CYS A 127 -15.72 -2.04 5.20
N SER A 128 -15.72 -2.97 4.24
CA SER A 128 -16.50 -2.88 3.01
C SER A 128 -17.84 -3.62 3.06
N GLU A 129 -18.05 -4.42 4.10
CA GLU A 129 -19.32 -5.09 4.45
C GLU A 129 -20.29 -4.13 5.16
#